data_AF-A0A2V7MSG9-F1
#
_entry.id   AF-A0A2V7MSG9-F1
#
_cell.length_a   1.000
_cell.length_b   1.000
_cell.length_c   1.000
_cell.angle_alpha   90.00
_cell.angle_beta   90.00
_cell.angle_gamma   90.00
#
_symmetry.space_group_name_H-M   'P 1'
#
loop_
_entity.id
_entity.type
_entity.pdbx_description
1 polymer ?
#
loop_
_entity_poly.entity_id
_entity_poly.type
_entity_poly.pdbx_seq_one_letter_code
_entity_poly.pdbx_strand_id
1 'polypeptide(L)' 'MTDDRLGVPRSIPGAPLNSTAAEQQPGLSGGGRILVFASSRSGGFGGTDIWVSTRTLGGGQPHEELAP' A
#
# COMPACT_ATOMS: atom_id res chain seq x y z
N MET A 1 29.03 -0.40 8.09
CA MET A 1 28.50 -1.53 8.87
C MET A 1 27.27 -1.02 9.61
N THR A 2 26.16 -0.93 8.89
CA THR A 2 24.88 -0.37 9.37
C THR A 2 24.03 -1.49 9.95
N ASP A 3 23.22 -1.15 10.94
CA ASP A 3 22.33 -2.04 11.69
C ASP A 3 21.35 -2.79 10.75
N ASP A 4 21.65 -4.05 10.45
CA ASP A 4 20.83 -4.97 9.63
C ASP A 4 19.52 -5.41 10.31
N ARG A 5 19.01 -4.65 11.28
CA ARG A 5 17.84 -5.04 12.06
C ARG A 5 16.55 -4.62 11.38
N LEU A 6 16.24 -5.28 10.28
CA LEU A 6 14.85 -5.38 9.84
C LEU A 6 14.05 -6.07 10.95
N GLY A 7 12.96 -5.45 11.38
CA GLY A 7 12.01 -6.05 12.32
C GLY A 7 11.21 -7.18 11.67
N VAL A 8 10.50 -7.96 12.49
CA VAL A 8 9.58 -9.00 11.99
C VAL A 8 8.50 -8.33 11.11
N PRO A 9 8.28 -8.80 9.87
CA PRO A 9 7.20 -8.30 9.02
C PRO A 9 5.86 -8.38 9.77
N ARG A 10 5.13 -7.27 9.80
CA ARG A 10 3.83 -7.19 10.46
C ARG A 10 2.83 -6.48 9.60
N SER A 11 1.60 -6.95 9.63
CA SER A 11 0.51 -6.21 9.00
C SER A 11 0.25 -4.90 9.76
N ILE A 12 -0.21 -3.86 9.07
CA ILE A 12 -0.65 -2.61 9.70
C ILE A 12 -2.07 -2.82 10.22
N PRO A 13 -2.29 -2.87 11.55
CA PRO A 13 -3.61 -3.13 12.11
C PRO A 13 -4.62 -2.07 11.69
N GLY A 14 -5.83 -2.49 11.33
CA GLY A 14 -6.92 -1.59 10.97
C GLY A 14 -6.78 -0.88 9.61
N ALA A 15 -5.74 -1.19 8.83
CA ALA A 15 -5.56 -0.65 7.49
C ALA A 15 -5.75 -1.75 6.43
N PRO A 16 -6.54 -1.51 5.36
CA PRO A 16 -6.59 -2.42 4.21
C PRO A 16 -5.33 -2.32 3.33
N LEU A 17 -4.21 -1.79 3.86
CA LEU A 17 -2.96 -1.69 3.11
C LEU A 17 -2.35 -3.06 2.82
N ASN A 18 -2.50 -4.05 3.70
CA ASN A 18 -2.09 -5.41 3.39
C ASN A 18 -3.32 -6.24 3.07
N SER A 19 -3.21 -7.09 2.06
CA SER A 19 -4.25 -8.03 1.67
C SER A 19 -3.67 -9.43 1.46
N THR A 20 -4.54 -10.38 1.15
CA THR A 20 -4.14 -11.71 0.69
C THR A 20 -3.86 -11.76 -0.82
N ALA A 21 -4.09 -10.66 -1.55
CA ALA A 21 -3.86 -10.58 -2.98
C ALA A 21 -2.36 -10.45 -3.31
N ALA A 22 -2.01 -10.68 -4.57
CA ALA A 22 -0.68 -10.35 -5.05
C ALA A 22 -0.53 -8.83 -5.11
N GLU A 23 0.55 -8.31 -4.54
CA GLU A 23 0.92 -6.89 -4.53
C GLU A 23 2.33 -6.76 -5.10
N GLN A 24 2.49 -5.91 -6.11
CA GLN A 24 3.67 -5.88 -6.96
C GLN A 24 4.08 -4.43 -7.24
N GLN A 25 5.36 -4.24 -7.53
CA GLN A 25 5.93 -2.98 -8.07
C GLN A 25 5.53 -1.72 -7.27
N PRO A 26 5.83 -1.65 -5.96
CA PRO A 26 5.50 -0.47 -5.16
C PRO A 26 6.33 0.75 -5.58
N GLY A 27 5.68 1.90 -5.69
CA GLY A 27 6.27 3.22 -5.87
C GLY A 27 5.84 4.17 -4.75
N LEU A 28 6.80 4.69 -3.98
CA LEU A 28 6.56 5.63 -2.89
C LEU A 28 6.90 7.06 -3.34
N SER A 29 5.99 8.00 -3.12
CA SER A 29 6.27 9.42 -3.38
C SER A 29 7.40 9.94 -2.49
N GLY A 30 8.13 10.96 -2.94
CA GLY A 30 9.28 11.50 -2.20
C GLY A 30 8.96 11.99 -0.78
N GLY A 31 7.70 12.34 -0.50
CA GLY A 31 7.22 12.71 0.83
C GLY A 31 6.75 11.53 1.70
N GLY A 32 6.75 10.29 1.19
CA GLY A 32 6.32 9.10 1.92
C GLY A 32 4.83 9.10 2.30
N ARG A 33 4.00 9.79 1.50
CA ARG A 33 2.56 9.98 1.75
C ARG A 33 1.65 9.25 0.77
N ILE A 34 2.17 8.90 -0.40
CA ILE A 34 1.42 8.21 -1.46
C ILE A 34 2.23 6.98 -1.83
N LEU A 35 1.61 5.82 -1.71
CA LEU A 35 2.12 4.55 -2.20
C LEU A 35 1.22 4.10 -3.34
N VAL A 36 1.81 3.89 -4.52
CA VAL A 36 1.14 3.31 -5.69
C VAL A 36 1.69 1.90 -5.88
N PHE A 37 0.84 0.91 -6.15
CA PHE A 37 1.25 -0.47 -6.36
C PHE A 37 0.27 -1.21 -7.27
N ALA A 38 0.74 -2.23 -7.97
CA ALA A 38 -0.12 -3.10 -8.75
C ALA A 38 -0.70 -4.21 -7.85
N SER A 39 -2.00 -4.49 -7.93
CA SER A 39 -2.61 -5.53 -7.11
C SER A 39 -3.76 -6.28 -7.77
N SER A 40 -3.84 -7.58 -7.47
CA SER A 40 -4.95 -8.46 -7.87
C SER A 40 -6.10 -8.49 -6.86
N ARG A 41 -6.25 -7.42 -6.07
CA ARG A 41 -7.34 -7.27 -5.11
C ARG A 41 -8.68 -7.25 -5.84
N SER A 42 -9.70 -7.85 -5.23
CA SER A 42 -11.08 -7.76 -5.70
C SER A 42 -11.58 -6.31 -5.63
N GLY A 43 -12.42 -5.92 -6.58
CA GLY A 43 -12.99 -4.56 -6.66
C GLY A 43 -12.44 -3.72 -7.81
N GLY A 44 -11.34 -4.14 -8.43
CA GLY A 44 -10.81 -3.52 -9.65
C GLY A 44 -11.47 -4.01 -10.94
N PHE A 45 -10.91 -3.60 -12.08
CA PHE A 45 -11.43 -3.88 -13.43
C PHE A 45 -11.07 -5.28 -13.95
N GLY A 46 -10.28 -6.03 -13.19
CA GLY A 46 -9.96 -7.44 -13.45
C GLY A 46 -8.47 -7.65 -13.66
N GLY A 47 -8.00 -8.86 -13.38
CA GLY A 47 -6.57 -9.17 -13.43
C GLY A 47 -5.80 -8.42 -12.34
N THR A 48 -4.88 -7.55 -12.74
CA THR A 48 -4.05 -6.73 -11.83
C THR A 48 -4.24 -5.26 -12.18
N ASP A 49 -4.72 -4.50 -11.20
CA ASP A 49 -5.03 -3.07 -11.32
C ASP A 49 -4.02 -2.22 -10.53
N ILE A 50 -4.05 -0.91 -10.75
CA ILE A 50 -3.24 0.05 -9.99
C ILE A 50 -4.03 0.52 -8.76
N TRP A 51 -3.42 0.38 -7.59
CA TRP A 51 -3.98 0.76 -6.30
C TRP A 51 -3.14 1.84 -5.63
N VAL A 52 -3.80 2.71 -4.87
CA VAL A 52 -3.16 3.81 -4.14
C VAL A 52 -3.52 3.75 -2.66
N SER A 53 -2.51 3.99 -1.81
CA SER A 53 -2.70 4.20 -0.37
C SER A 53 -2.10 5.54 0.03
N THR A 54 -2.84 6.32 0.81
CA THR A 54 -2.37 7.62 1.32
C THR A 54 -2.23 7.62 2.84
N ARG A 55 -1.20 8.32 3.32
CA ARG A 55 -0.92 8.49 4.76
C ARG A 55 -1.08 9.94 5.19
N THR A 56 -2.02 10.21 6.09
CA THR A 56 -2.08 11.51 6.80
C THR A 56 -1.16 11.50 8.03
N LEU A 57 -0.75 12.69 8.45
CA LEU A 57 0.17 12.90 9.57
C LEU A 57 -0.40 12.50 10.95
N GLY A 58 -1.67 12.06 11.03
CA GLY A 58 -2.32 11.63 12.28
C GLY A 58 -2.62 10.12 12.37
N GLY A 59 -2.19 9.32 11.39
CA GLY A 59 -2.47 7.86 11.36
C GLY A 59 -3.84 7.49 10.77
N GLY A 60 -4.76 8.44 10.54
CA GLY A 60 -6.02 8.20 9.82
C GLY A 60 -5.79 8.21 8.31
N GLN A 61 -6.12 7.12 7.60
CA GLN A 61 -5.85 7.03 6.16
C GLN A 61 -7.14 7.32 5.38
N PRO A 62 -7.18 8.33 4.49
CA PRO A 62 -8.18 8.39 3.45
C PRO A 62 -7.79 7.39 2.34
N HIS A 63 -8.71 6.46 2.10
CA HIS A 63 -8.71 5.60 0.94
C HIS A 63 -9.42 6.36 -0.18
N GLU A 64 -8.71 6.66 -1.26
CA GLU A 64 -9.35 7.13 -2.48
C GLU A 64 -8.82 6.31 -3.65
N GLU A 65 -9.77 5.70 -4.33
CA GLU A 65 -9.62 4.82 -5.47
C GLU A 65 -9.30 5.67 -6.70
N LEU A 66 -8.21 5.34 -7.39
CA LEU A 66 -7.94 5.83 -8.75
C LEU A 66 -7.99 4.66 -9.73
N ALA A 67 -9.06 3.88 -9.64
CA ALA A 67 -9.57 3.17 -10.79
C ALA A 67 -10.78 3.98 -11.32
N PRO A 68 -11.02 4.07 -12.63
CA PRO A 68 -12.18 4.81 -13.15
C PRO A 68 -13.52 4.30 -12.61
#